data_AF-A0A925T4P7-F1
#
_entry.id   AF-A0A925T4P7-F1
#
_cell.length_a   1.000
_cell.length_b   1.000
_cell.length_c   1.000
_cell.angle_alpha   90.00
_cell.angle_beta   90.00
_cell.angle_gamma   90.00
#
_symmetry.space_group_name_H-M   'P 1'
#
loop_
_entity.id
_entity.type
_entity.pdbx_description
1 polymer ?
#
loop_
_entity_poly.entity_id
_entity_poly.type
_entity_poly.pdbx_seq_one_letter_code
_entity_poly.pdbx_strand_id
1 'polypeptide(L)'
;MMIVRGMVLTCLPAMAFVLVAIGSPAPAVCFQARDFFTPQEEELVREAQILDKRIDVFTKAVDRRLLVITGGAVAAEKQLKKDAEKWGELPTGTRAELIGDIARIFDAGISNIDDVSARDEKNPLIPKALRKLATAATRTVDQLRPLQAQAKDDAEVHGFELLVKHADEIVEAAANLPPPAEKKPKGKDKTEKIKETN
;
A
#
# COMPACT_ATOMS: atom_id res chain seq x y z
N MET A 1 34.49 -9.43 90.08
CA MET A 1 34.69 -8.39 89.05
C MET A 1 33.42 -8.37 88.21
N MET A 2 32.41 -7.54 88.52
CA MET A 2 32.33 -6.12 88.18
C MET A 2 32.83 -5.85 86.76
N ILE A 3 31.93 -5.42 85.86
CA ILE A 3 31.93 -4.04 85.36
C ILE A 3 30.56 -3.74 84.70
N VAL A 4 30.05 -2.58 85.11
CA VAL A 4 28.82 -1.89 84.75
C VAL A 4 29.15 -0.87 83.65
N ARG A 5 28.12 -0.38 82.94
CA ARG A 5 28.05 0.82 82.05
C ARG A 5 28.17 0.49 80.56
N GLY A 6 27.35 1.04 79.66
CA GLY A 6 26.26 2.00 79.80
C GLY A 6 25.81 2.57 78.44
N MET A 7 24.83 3.47 78.52
CA MET A 7 24.58 4.65 77.67
C MET A 7 24.01 4.52 76.24
N VAL A 8 22.82 5.15 76.10
CA VAL A 8 22.45 6.20 75.10
C VAL A 8 22.04 5.68 73.70
N LEU A 9 20.74 5.67 73.36
CA LEU A 9 19.84 6.78 72.95
C LEU A 9 20.05 7.22 71.48
N THR A 10 19.15 6.78 70.59
CA THR A 10 18.78 7.36 69.27
C THR A 10 17.54 6.60 68.79
N CYS A 11 16.52 7.09 68.08
CA CYS A 11 16.02 8.38 67.63
C CYS A 11 14.62 8.05 67.03
N LEU A 12 13.59 8.87 67.29
CA LEU A 12 12.27 8.90 66.59
C LEU A 12 12.47 9.33 65.09
N PRO A 13 11.45 9.49 64.19
CA PRO A 13 9.98 9.30 64.27
C PRO A 13 9.29 8.67 63.01
N ALA A 14 7.96 8.52 63.13
CA ALA A 14 6.84 8.51 62.16
C ALA A 14 7.08 8.72 60.64
N MET A 15 6.35 7.92 59.83
CA MET A 15 5.97 8.20 58.43
C MET A 15 4.59 7.55 58.17
N ALA A 16 3.49 8.29 58.33
CA ALA A 16 2.79 9.04 57.27
C ALA A 16 2.35 8.16 56.07
N PHE A 17 1.07 7.77 56.11
CA PHE A 17 0.33 7.08 55.04
C PHE A 17 0.29 7.98 53.78
N VAL A 18 0.83 7.49 52.67
CA VAL A 18 0.93 8.20 51.39
C VAL A 18 -0.23 7.82 50.46
N LEU A 19 -0.90 8.88 49.98
CA LEU A 19 -1.68 9.08 48.75
C LEU A 19 -1.99 7.86 47.85
N VAL A 20 -3.29 7.59 47.66
CA VAL A 20 -3.83 6.86 46.51
C VAL A 20 -3.68 7.74 45.26
N ALA A 21 -2.84 7.31 44.32
CA ALA A 21 -2.70 7.92 43.02
C ALA A 21 -3.91 7.58 42.13
N ILE A 22 -4.64 8.61 41.72
CA ILE A 22 -5.69 8.55 40.70
C ILE A 22 -4.98 8.37 39.35
N GLY A 23 -4.95 7.14 38.85
CA GLY A 23 -4.48 6.85 37.50
C GLY A 23 -5.46 7.38 36.46
N SER A 24 -5.10 8.48 35.81
CA SER A 24 -5.83 9.00 34.65
C SER A 24 -5.53 8.08 33.44
N PRO A 25 -6.51 7.43 32.81
CA PRO A 25 -6.28 6.77 31.53
C PRO A 25 -6.09 7.86 30.47
N ALA A 26 -4.85 8.02 29.99
CA ALA A 26 -4.62 8.79 28.78
C ALA A 26 -5.40 8.14 27.64
N PRO A 27 -6.14 8.89 26.80
CA PRO A 27 -6.72 8.34 25.60
C PRO A 27 -5.57 7.86 24.71
N ALA A 28 -5.46 6.55 24.52
CA ALA A 28 -4.69 6.01 23.41
C ALA A 28 -5.31 6.61 22.14
N VAL A 29 -4.59 7.52 21.50
CA VAL A 29 -4.90 7.91 20.13
C VAL A 29 -4.58 6.68 19.31
N CYS A 30 -5.57 5.81 19.15
CA CYS A 30 -5.54 4.79 18.13
C CYS A 30 -5.48 5.55 16.82
N PHE A 31 -4.29 5.61 16.21
CA PHE A 31 -4.14 5.96 14.81
C PHE A 31 -4.89 4.87 14.03
N GLN A 32 -6.20 5.05 13.87
CA GLN A 32 -7.01 4.20 13.02
C GLN A 32 -6.43 4.41 11.63
N ALA A 33 -5.69 3.41 11.13
CA ALA A 33 -5.13 3.44 9.80
C ALA A 33 -6.31 3.68 8.84
N ARG A 34 -6.40 4.88 8.27
CA ARG A 34 -7.48 5.21 7.33
C ARG A 34 -7.49 4.19 6.20
N ASP A 35 -8.67 3.83 5.72
CA ASP A 35 -8.77 2.96 4.56
C ASP A 35 -8.07 3.63 3.37
N PHE A 36 -7.10 2.92 2.78
CA PHE A 36 -6.35 3.43 1.63
C PHE A 36 -7.02 3.10 0.30
N PHE A 37 -8.10 2.32 0.30
CA PHE A 37 -9.00 2.11 -0.83
C PHE A 37 -10.32 2.86 -0.60
N THR A 38 -10.95 3.31 -1.67
CA THR A 38 -12.37 3.69 -1.58
C THR A 38 -13.23 2.42 -1.47
N PRO A 39 -14.47 2.51 -0.95
CA PRO A 39 -15.35 1.34 -0.84
C PRO A 39 -15.58 0.62 -2.18
N GLN A 40 -15.72 1.38 -3.28
CA GLN A 40 -15.84 0.83 -4.63
C GLN A 40 -14.55 0.14 -5.10
N GLU A 41 -13.38 0.74 -4.83
CA GLU A 41 -12.10 0.12 -5.18
C GLU A 41 -11.91 -1.18 -4.41
N GLU A 42 -12.25 -1.21 -3.12
CA GLU A 42 -12.17 -2.41 -2.30
C GLU A 42 -13.06 -3.54 -2.84
N GLU A 43 -14.30 -3.23 -3.24
CA GLU A 43 -15.18 -4.23 -3.84
C GLU A 43 -14.60 -4.78 -5.15
N LEU A 44 -14.03 -3.92 -6.01
CA LEU A 44 -13.35 -4.37 -7.23
C LEU A 44 -12.13 -5.26 -6.92
N VAL A 45 -11.40 -5.00 -5.83
CA VAL A 45 -10.31 -5.88 -5.38
C VAL A 45 -10.86 -7.25 -4.98
N ARG A 46 -11.99 -7.30 -4.26
CA ARG A 46 -12.64 -8.55 -3.86
C ARG A 46 -13.17 -9.32 -5.07
N GLU A 47 -13.74 -8.65 -6.07
CA GLU A 47 -14.22 -9.29 -7.30
C GLU A 47 -13.06 -9.81 -8.19
N ALA A 48 -11.88 -9.16 -8.11
CA ALA A 48 -10.71 -9.50 -8.91
C ALA A 48 -9.95 -10.72 -8.36
N GLN A 49 -10.55 -11.90 -8.49
CA GLN A 49 -9.97 -13.16 -8.01
C GLN A 49 -8.64 -13.52 -8.69
N ILE A 50 -8.48 -13.17 -9.97
CA ILE A 50 -7.26 -13.42 -10.75
C ILE A 50 -6.19 -12.36 -10.42
N LEU A 51 -4.98 -12.80 -10.03
CA LEU A 51 -3.86 -11.91 -9.65
C LEU A 51 -3.66 -10.75 -10.63
N ASP A 52 -3.57 -11.04 -11.93
CA ASP A 52 -3.39 -10.04 -12.97
C ASP A 52 -4.48 -8.96 -12.98
N LYS A 53 -5.75 -9.33 -12.74
CA LYS A 53 -6.87 -8.38 -12.67
C LYS A 53 -6.83 -7.54 -11.40
N ARG A 54 -6.39 -8.13 -10.28
CA ARG A 54 -6.27 -7.44 -9.00
C ARG A 54 -5.16 -6.40 -9.03
N ILE A 55 -4.04 -6.71 -9.68
CA ILE A 55 -3.00 -5.71 -9.98
C ILE A 55 -3.54 -4.60 -10.88
N ASP A 56 -4.41 -4.88 -11.85
CA ASP A 56 -5.05 -3.82 -12.65
C ASP A 56 -5.92 -2.88 -11.78
N VAL A 57 -6.59 -3.41 -10.75
CA VAL A 57 -7.35 -2.60 -9.78
C VAL A 57 -6.40 -1.74 -8.93
N PHE A 58 -5.32 -2.32 -8.40
CA PHE A 58 -4.32 -1.58 -7.62
C PHE A 58 -3.66 -0.46 -8.44
N THR A 59 -3.23 -0.74 -9.66
CA THR A 59 -2.60 0.26 -10.53
C THR A 59 -3.57 1.39 -10.90
N LYS A 60 -4.86 1.08 -11.10
CA LYS A 60 -5.88 2.11 -11.33
C LYS A 60 -6.16 2.94 -10.07
N ALA A 61 -6.17 2.32 -8.88
CA ALA A 61 -6.33 3.03 -7.62
C ALA A 61 -5.15 4.01 -7.39
N VAL A 62 -3.91 3.60 -7.71
CA VAL A 62 -2.75 4.49 -7.72
C VAL A 62 -2.94 5.65 -8.70
N ASP A 63 -3.37 5.37 -9.92
CA ASP A 63 -3.59 6.41 -10.95
C ASP A 63 -4.62 7.46 -10.52
N ARG A 64 -5.67 7.03 -9.82
CA ARG A 64 -6.70 7.94 -9.30
C ARG A 64 -6.14 8.88 -8.24
N ARG A 65 -5.29 8.39 -7.33
CA ARG A 65 -4.61 9.21 -6.32
C ARG A 65 -3.59 10.15 -6.97
N LEU A 66 -2.83 9.65 -7.94
CA LEU A 66 -1.86 10.43 -8.71
C LEU A 66 -2.53 11.56 -9.50
N LEU A 67 -3.69 11.31 -10.08
CA LEU A 67 -4.49 12.30 -10.80
C LEU A 67 -5.00 13.41 -9.86
N VAL A 68 -5.35 13.09 -8.61
CA VAL A 68 -5.73 14.09 -7.61
C VAL A 68 -4.51 14.92 -7.18
N ILE A 69 -3.37 14.27 -6.90
CA ILE A 69 -2.13 14.93 -6.46
C ILE A 69 -1.60 15.90 -7.53
N THR A 70 -1.60 15.49 -8.80
CA THR A 70 -1.05 16.28 -9.90
C THR A 70 -2.02 17.34 -10.45
N GLY A 71 -3.25 17.40 -9.92
CA GLY A 71 -4.29 18.32 -10.41
C GLY A 71 -4.85 17.96 -11.80
N GLY A 72 -4.55 16.76 -12.31
CA GLY A 72 -5.01 16.28 -13.62
C GLY A 72 -6.52 16.10 -13.74
N ALA A 73 -7.25 16.12 -12.62
CA ALA A 73 -8.71 15.94 -12.59
C ALA A 73 -9.45 16.96 -13.45
N VAL A 74 -8.98 18.21 -13.49
CA VAL A 74 -9.64 19.31 -14.24
C VAL A 74 -9.53 19.07 -15.76
N ALA A 75 -8.44 18.46 -16.22
CA ALA A 75 -8.20 18.19 -17.64
C ALA A 75 -8.90 16.91 -18.15
N ALA A 76 -9.39 16.05 -17.25
CA ALA A 76 -9.88 14.71 -17.57
C ALA A 76 -11.40 14.51 -17.34
N GLU A 77 -12.18 15.59 -17.23
CA GLU A 77 -13.57 15.56 -16.74
C GLU A 77 -14.49 14.54 -17.47
N LYS A 78 -14.38 14.40 -18.79
CA LYS A 78 -15.16 13.41 -19.57
C LYS A 78 -14.76 11.97 -19.24
N GLN A 79 -13.49 11.72 -19.01
CA GLN A 79 -12.99 10.40 -18.62
C GLN A 79 -13.39 10.09 -17.17
N LEU A 80 -13.34 11.10 -16.29
CA LEU A 80 -13.76 10.97 -14.90
C LEU A 80 -15.23 10.59 -14.77
N LYS A 81 -16.13 11.13 -15.61
CA LYS A 81 -17.55 10.76 -15.59
C LYS A 81 -17.77 9.28 -15.90
N LYS A 82 -17.05 8.74 -16.89
CA LYS A 82 -17.10 7.31 -17.24
C LYS A 82 -16.44 6.44 -16.17
N ASP A 83 -15.32 6.90 -15.64
CA ASP A 83 -14.60 6.18 -14.61
C ASP A 83 -15.40 6.18 -13.29
N ALA A 84 -16.18 7.22 -12.99
CA ALA A 84 -16.99 7.30 -11.77
C ALA A 84 -18.07 6.22 -11.69
N GLU A 85 -18.65 5.80 -12.82
CA GLU A 85 -19.64 4.70 -12.85
C GLU A 85 -19.06 3.38 -12.37
N LYS A 86 -17.78 3.11 -12.69
CA LYS A 86 -17.12 1.85 -12.34
C LYS A 86 -16.30 1.93 -11.05
N TRP A 87 -15.63 3.04 -10.83
CA TRP A 87 -14.60 3.21 -9.79
C TRP A 87 -15.05 4.13 -8.65
N GLY A 88 -16.27 4.68 -8.72
CA GLY A 88 -16.79 5.61 -7.73
C GLY A 88 -16.10 6.97 -7.74
N GLU A 89 -16.35 7.73 -6.68
CA GLU A 89 -15.78 9.07 -6.49
C GLU A 89 -14.27 9.05 -6.32
N LEU A 90 -13.61 10.14 -6.75
CA LEU A 90 -12.17 10.27 -6.61
C LEU A 90 -11.75 10.21 -5.14
N PRO A 91 -10.59 9.60 -4.84
CA PRO A 91 -10.08 9.53 -3.48
C PRO A 91 -9.85 10.94 -2.93
N THR A 92 -10.24 11.13 -1.69
CA THR A 92 -10.13 12.42 -0.98
C THR A 92 -9.04 12.34 0.10
N GLY A 93 -8.51 13.49 0.48
CA GLY A 93 -7.48 13.59 1.50
C GLY A 93 -6.47 14.68 1.20
N THR A 94 -5.59 14.91 2.16
CA THR A 94 -4.40 15.73 2.00
C THR A 94 -3.40 15.06 1.07
N ARG A 95 -2.46 15.84 0.52
CA ARG A 95 -1.41 15.33 -0.37
C ARG A 95 -0.57 14.24 0.32
N ALA A 96 -0.20 14.46 1.59
CA ALA A 96 0.53 13.49 2.40
C ALA A 96 -0.23 12.16 2.55
N GLU A 97 -1.53 12.22 2.85
CA GLU A 97 -2.37 11.02 2.96
C GLU A 97 -2.48 10.27 1.64
N LEU A 98 -2.66 10.98 0.51
CA LEU A 98 -2.77 10.34 -0.79
C LEU A 98 -1.45 9.67 -1.22
N ILE A 99 -0.30 10.26 -0.89
CA ILE A 99 1.02 9.64 -1.12
C ILE A 99 1.15 8.38 -0.25
N GLY A 100 0.80 8.47 1.04
CA GLY A 100 0.79 7.32 1.94
C GLY A 100 -0.18 6.21 1.49
N ASP A 101 -1.34 6.57 0.94
CA ASP A 101 -2.29 5.62 0.36
C ASP A 101 -1.66 4.89 -0.84
N ILE A 102 -0.97 5.60 -1.74
CA ILE A 102 -0.25 4.98 -2.87
C ILE A 102 0.80 3.98 -2.37
N ALA A 103 1.60 4.36 -1.37
CA ALA A 103 2.62 3.48 -0.79
C ALA A 103 1.98 2.18 -0.26
N ARG A 104 0.86 2.29 0.47
CA ARG A 104 0.12 1.13 0.99
C ARG A 104 -0.53 0.28 -0.10
N ILE A 105 -0.95 0.87 -1.23
CA ILE A 105 -1.44 0.10 -2.38
C ILE A 105 -0.32 -0.73 -3.01
N PHE A 106 0.89 -0.18 -3.11
CA PHE A 106 2.03 -0.95 -3.60
C PHE A 106 2.43 -2.07 -2.66
N ASP A 107 2.48 -1.82 -1.35
CA ASP A 107 2.71 -2.85 -0.33
C ASP A 107 1.66 -3.98 -0.40
N ALA A 108 0.37 -3.62 -0.52
CA ALA A 108 -0.69 -4.60 -0.75
C ALA A 108 -0.51 -5.38 -2.05
N GLY A 109 -0.01 -4.72 -3.11
CA GLY A 109 0.37 -5.36 -4.38
C GLY A 109 1.48 -6.38 -4.22
N ILE A 110 2.54 -6.03 -3.47
CA ILE A 110 3.66 -6.92 -3.13
C ILE A 110 3.13 -8.13 -2.37
N SER A 111 2.43 -7.90 -1.24
CA SER A 111 1.86 -8.97 -0.41
C SER A 111 0.96 -9.92 -1.20
N ASN A 112 0.17 -9.42 -2.16
CA ASN A 112 -0.68 -10.28 -2.99
C ASN A 112 0.12 -11.15 -3.98
N ILE A 113 1.24 -10.64 -4.49
CA ILE A 113 2.14 -11.43 -5.35
C ILE A 113 2.86 -12.47 -4.50
N ASP A 114 3.34 -12.09 -3.31
CA ASP A 114 4.02 -12.98 -2.37
C ASP A 114 3.10 -14.09 -1.89
N ASP A 115 1.83 -13.81 -1.59
CA ASP A 115 0.84 -14.80 -1.20
C ASP A 115 0.58 -15.83 -2.30
N VAL A 116 0.60 -15.42 -3.57
CA VAL A 116 0.46 -16.34 -4.71
C VAL A 116 1.75 -17.13 -4.91
N SER A 117 2.90 -16.48 -4.79
CA SER A 117 4.22 -17.11 -4.92
C SER A 117 4.46 -18.17 -3.85
N ALA A 118 4.09 -17.88 -2.59
CA ALA A 118 4.20 -18.80 -1.46
C ALA A 118 3.35 -20.06 -1.64
N ARG A 119 2.27 -19.99 -2.43
CA ARG A 119 1.41 -21.14 -2.77
C ARG A 119 1.90 -21.87 -4.01
N ASP A 120 2.36 -21.13 -5.01
CA ASP A 120 2.88 -21.65 -6.28
C ASP A 120 3.91 -20.67 -6.88
N GLU A 121 5.18 -20.93 -6.61
CA GLU A 121 6.30 -20.11 -7.06
C GLU A 121 6.39 -20.02 -8.59
N LYS A 122 5.89 -21.04 -9.30
CA LYS A 122 5.94 -21.14 -10.77
C LYS A 122 4.65 -20.66 -11.43
N ASN A 123 3.77 -20.00 -10.68
CA ASN A 123 2.51 -19.53 -11.19
C ASN A 123 2.74 -18.59 -12.40
N PRO A 124 2.18 -18.90 -13.59
CA PRO A 124 2.45 -18.15 -14.81
C PRO A 124 1.90 -16.71 -14.78
N LEU A 125 1.06 -16.37 -13.80
CA LEU A 125 0.52 -15.02 -13.63
C LEU A 125 1.50 -14.07 -12.93
N ILE A 126 2.42 -14.58 -12.10
CA ILE A 126 3.35 -13.76 -11.31
C ILE A 126 4.21 -12.87 -12.23
N PRO A 127 4.89 -13.37 -13.28
CA PRO A 127 5.74 -12.52 -14.10
C PRO A 127 4.96 -11.42 -14.83
N LYS A 128 3.70 -11.67 -15.19
CA LYS A 128 2.87 -10.67 -15.87
C LYS A 128 2.40 -9.60 -14.87
N ALA A 129 1.89 -10.02 -13.73
CA ALA A 129 1.41 -9.15 -12.66
C ALA A 129 2.53 -8.24 -12.13
N LEU A 130 3.70 -8.82 -11.85
CA LEU A 130 4.85 -8.07 -11.32
C LEU A 130 5.38 -7.02 -12.31
N ARG A 131 5.47 -7.33 -13.62
CA ARG A 131 5.85 -6.33 -14.64
C ARG A 131 4.86 -5.18 -14.76
N LYS A 132 3.56 -5.47 -14.68
CA LYS A 132 2.52 -4.42 -14.67
C LYS A 132 2.68 -3.52 -13.45
N LEU A 133 2.87 -4.12 -12.27
CA LEU A 133 3.06 -3.38 -11.03
C LEU A 133 4.34 -2.53 -11.10
N ALA A 134 5.45 -3.06 -11.61
CA ALA A 134 6.70 -2.33 -11.80
C ALA A 134 6.57 -1.15 -12.78
N THR A 135 5.82 -1.33 -13.87
CA THR A 135 5.54 -0.24 -14.81
C THR A 135 4.76 0.89 -14.13
N ALA A 136 3.76 0.54 -13.32
CA ALA A 136 2.99 1.52 -12.56
C ALA A 136 3.85 2.21 -11.49
N ALA A 137 4.64 1.46 -10.73
CA ALA A 137 5.54 1.97 -9.70
C ALA A 137 6.56 2.98 -10.27
N THR A 138 7.24 2.61 -11.36
CA THR A 138 8.22 3.48 -12.04
C THR A 138 7.57 4.80 -12.48
N ARG A 139 6.44 4.72 -13.21
CA ARG A 139 5.71 5.91 -13.66
C ARG A 139 5.27 6.79 -12.50
N THR A 140 4.77 6.19 -11.42
CA THR A 140 4.28 6.93 -10.26
C THR A 140 5.43 7.67 -9.56
N VAL A 141 6.56 7.00 -9.32
CA VAL A 141 7.75 7.64 -8.75
C VAL A 141 8.25 8.77 -9.65
N ASP A 142 8.32 8.57 -10.97
CA ASP A 142 8.77 9.60 -11.91
C ASP A 142 7.88 10.86 -11.88
N GLN A 143 6.56 10.68 -11.79
CA GLN A 143 5.61 11.80 -11.72
C GLN A 143 5.63 12.52 -10.37
N LEU A 144 5.91 11.80 -9.29
CA LEU A 144 5.89 12.32 -7.93
C LEU A 144 7.25 12.86 -7.46
N ARG A 145 8.35 12.46 -8.10
CA ARG A 145 9.72 12.91 -7.76
C ARG A 145 9.89 14.43 -7.68
N PRO A 146 9.33 15.26 -8.60
CA PRO A 146 9.43 16.71 -8.48
C PRO A 146 8.71 17.28 -7.25
N LEU A 147 7.72 16.55 -6.71
CA LEU A 147 6.94 16.95 -5.54
C LEU A 147 7.61 16.55 -4.23
N GLN A 148 8.47 15.53 -4.24
CA GLN A 148 9.20 15.07 -3.06
C GLN A 148 10.08 16.18 -2.46
N ALA A 149 10.75 16.97 -3.30
CA ALA A 149 11.54 18.13 -2.85
C ALA A 149 10.69 19.28 -2.26
N GLN A 150 9.37 19.21 -2.42
CA GLN A 150 8.39 20.17 -1.93
C GLN A 150 7.56 19.62 -0.77
N ALA A 151 8.00 18.51 -0.16
CA ALA A 151 7.38 17.94 1.03
C ALA A 151 7.41 18.97 2.17
N LYS A 152 6.27 19.18 2.82
CA LYS A 152 6.10 20.27 3.81
C LYS A 152 6.20 19.81 5.25
N ASP A 153 5.92 18.54 5.49
CA ASP A 153 5.86 17.95 6.82
C ASP A 153 6.43 16.54 6.83
N ASP A 154 6.75 16.05 8.04
CA ASP A 154 7.38 14.74 8.25
C ASP A 154 6.50 13.58 7.76
N ALA A 155 5.17 13.75 7.82
CA ALA A 155 4.24 12.72 7.36
C ALA A 155 4.31 12.56 5.83
N GLU A 156 4.41 13.67 5.10
CA GLU A 156 4.60 13.69 3.66
C GLU A 156 5.97 13.12 3.26
N VAL A 157 7.04 13.50 3.96
CA VAL A 157 8.39 12.94 3.74
C VAL A 157 8.36 11.42 3.93
N HIS A 158 7.79 10.96 5.05
CA HIS A 158 7.67 9.53 5.34
C HIS A 158 6.83 8.79 4.29
N GLY A 159 5.74 9.39 3.83
CA GLY A 159 4.93 8.84 2.73
C GLY A 159 5.74 8.64 1.46
N PHE A 160 6.59 9.61 1.08
CA PHE A 160 7.49 9.47 -0.06
C PHE A 160 8.55 8.39 0.14
N GLU A 161 9.12 8.27 1.34
CA GLU A 161 10.12 7.23 1.65
C GLU A 161 9.52 5.83 1.49
N LEU A 162 8.35 5.57 2.06
CA LEU A 162 7.65 4.29 1.91
C LEU A 162 7.28 4.03 0.45
N LEU A 163 6.78 5.05 -0.25
CA LEU A 163 6.44 4.94 -1.67
C LEU A 163 7.65 4.50 -2.51
N VAL A 164 8.79 5.17 -2.35
CA VAL A 164 10.01 4.87 -3.11
C VAL A 164 10.54 3.49 -2.72
N LYS A 165 10.57 3.16 -1.43
CA LYS A 165 10.99 1.84 -0.96
C LYS A 165 10.21 0.71 -1.64
N HIS A 166 8.87 0.75 -1.57
CA HIS A 166 8.04 -0.29 -2.18
C HIS A 166 8.16 -0.30 -3.70
N ALA A 167 8.27 0.86 -4.33
CA ALA A 167 8.49 0.95 -5.77
C ALA A 167 9.82 0.28 -6.20
N ASP A 168 10.90 0.52 -5.45
CA ASP A 168 12.21 -0.07 -5.70
C ASP A 168 12.17 -1.59 -5.51
N GLU A 169 11.54 -2.10 -4.44
CA GLU A 169 11.32 -3.54 -4.21
C GLU A 169 10.61 -4.20 -5.41
N ILE A 170 9.54 -3.57 -5.92
CA ILE A 170 8.78 -4.07 -7.07
C ILE A 170 9.65 -4.07 -8.34
N VAL A 171 10.38 -2.99 -8.60
CA VAL A 171 11.21 -2.84 -9.81
C VAL A 171 12.38 -3.82 -9.79
N GLU A 172 13.04 -3.98 -8.64
CA GLU A 172 14.12 -4.96 -8.46
C GLU A 172 13.61 -6.38 -8.67
N ALA A 173 12.48 -6.75 -8.06
CA ALA A 173 11.88 -8.06 -8.27
C ALA A 173 11.51 -8.31 -9.74
N ALA A 174 11.00 -7.29 -10.44
CA ALA A 174 10.68 -7.39 -11.86
C ALA A 174 11.92 -7.54 -12.76
N ALA A 175 13.05 -6.91 -12.39
CA ALA A 175 14.31 -7.02 -13.11
C ALA A 175 14.90 -8.44 -13.05
N ASN A 176 14.59 -9.20 -12.00
CA ASN A 176 15.00 -10.59 -11.83
C ASN A 176 14.13 -11.60 -12.60
N LEU A 177 13.07 -11.15 -13.30
CA LEU A 177 12.22 -12.05 -14.09
C LEU A 177 12.88 -12.48 -15.40
N PRO A 178 12.64 -13.73 -15.87
CA PRO A 178 13.03 -14.14 -17.21
C PRO A 178 12.35 -13.26 -18.27
N PRO A 179 12.86 -13.20 -19.52
CA PRO A 179 12.19 -12.46 -20.59
C PRO A 179 10.73 -12.91 -20.80
N PRO A 180 9.84 -12.02 -21.28
CA PRO A 180 8.45 -12.39 -21.56
C PRO A 180 8.42 -13.58 -22.53
N ALA A 181 7.77 -14.68 -22.14
CA ALA A 181 7.59 -15.81 -23.03
C ALA A 181 6.84 -15.36 -24.29
N GLU A 182 7.42 -15.60 -25.48
CA GLU A 182 6.80 -15.27 -26.75
C GLU A 182 5.43 -15.94 -26.83
N LYS A 183 4.37 -15.15 -27.04
CA LYS A 183 3.04 -15.70 -27.30
C LYS A 183 3.12 -16.50 -28.60
N LYS A 184 3.05 -17.83 -28.51
CA LYS A 184 2.83 -18.66 -29.70
C LYS A 184 1.62 -18.11 -30.46
N PRO A 185 1.74 -17.79 -31.75
CA PRO A 185 0.63 -17.24 -32.52
C PRO A 185 -0.53 -18.24 -32.47
N LYS A 186 -1.68 -17.76 -32.00
CA LYS A 186 -2.94 -18.51 -31.99
C LYS A 186 -3.25 -18.88 -33.44
N GLY A 187 -3.06 -20.15 -33.79
CA GLY A 187 -3.33 -20.67 -35.13
C GLY A 187 -4.76 -20.33 -35.52
N LYS A 188 -4.90 -19.69 -36.68
CA LYS A 188 -6.18 -19.54 -37.37
C LYS A 188 -6.69 -20.94 -37.68
N ASP A 189 -7.71 -21.36 -36.96
CA ASP A 189 -8.51 -22.53 -37.32
C ASP A 189 -9.14 -22.22 -38.68
N LYS A 190 -8.63 -22.85 -39.74
CA LYS A 190 -9.13 -22.67 -41.10
C LYS A 190 -10.43 -23.43 -41.22
N THR A 191 -11.51 -22.68 -41.42
CA THR A 191 -12.79 -23.13 -41.94
C THR A 191 -12.58 -24.10 -43.11
N GLU A 192 -12.84 -25.38 -42.89
CA GLU A 192 -12.87 -26.39 -43.92
C GLU A 192 -14.21 -26.24 -44.67
N LYS A 193 -14.14 -25.60 -45.83
CA LYS A 193 -15.26 -25.41 -46.75
C LYS A 193 -15.49 -26.73 -47.48
N ILE A 194 -16.45 -27.53 -47.01
CA ILE A 194 -16.94 -28.71 -47.72
C ILE A 194 -17.50 -28.25 -49.07
N LYS A 195 -16.81 -28.60 -50.16
CA LYS A 195 -17.38 -28.67 -51.50
C LYS A 195 -18.03 -30.05 -51.62
N GLU A 196 -19.35 -30.11 -51.55
CA GLU A 196 -20.09 -31.22 -52.17
C GLU A 196 -20.47 -30.82 -53.58
N THR A 197 -20.03 -31.65 -54.52
CA THR A 197 -20.42 -31.65 -55.92
C THR A 197 -20.87 -33.06 -56.21
N ASN A 198 -22.18 -33.29 -56.22
CA ASN A 198 -22.88 -34.05 -57.27
C ASN A 198 -24.38 -33.83 -57.12
#